data_AF-A0A3D4EHQ7-F1
#
_entry.id   AF-A0A3D4EHQ7-F1
#
_cell.length_a   1.000
_cell.length_b   1.000
_cell.length_c   1.000
_cell.angle_alpha   90.00
_cell.angle_beta   90.00
_cell.angle_gamma   90.00
#
_symmetry.space_group_name_H-M   'P 1'
#
loop_
_entity.id
_entity.type
_entity.pdbx_description
1 polymer ?
#
loop_
_entity_poly.entity_id
_entity_poly.type
_entity_poly.pdbx_seq_one_letter_code
_entity_poly.pdbx_strand_id
1 'polypeptide(L)' 'SQSGETLDTMAALREAKSLGAHILSIVNVVGSSIARESDDVLYTWAGPEIAVATTKAYSTQLVLL' A
#
# COMPACT_ATOMS: atom_id res chain seq x y z
N SER A 1 2.60 -0.51 1.06
CA SER A 1 2.59 0.46 2.19
C SER A 1 1.68 -0.04 3.30
N GLN A 2 2.11 -0.05 4.57
CA GLN A 2 1.27 -0.51 5.68
C GLN A 2 0.08 0.43 5.92
N SER A 3 0.32 1.73 6.07
CA SER A 3 -0.73 2.72 6.35
C SER A 3 -1.56 3.10 5.13
N GLY A 4 -0.95 3.03 3.94
CA GLY A 4 -1.60 3.44 2.70
C GLY A 4 -1.73 4.96 2.52
N GLU A 5 -1.01 5.74 3.35
CA GLU A 5 -1.06 7.23 3.39
C GLU A 5 0.33 7.89 3.30
N THR A 6 1.41 7.12 3.12
CA THR A 6 2.78 7.65 3.07
C THR A 6 2.95 8.58 1.87
N LEU A 7 3.26 9.86 2.13
CA LEU A 7 3.27 10.92 1.12
C LEU A 7 4.25 10.66 -0.04
N ASP A 8 5.47 10.21 0.26
CA ASP A 8 6.47 9.93 -0.78
C ASP A 8 6.01 8.78 -1.70
N THR A 9 5.34 7.78 -1.13
CA THR A 9 4.76 6.67 -1.91
C THR A 9 3.57 7.13 -2.75
N MET A 10 2.74 8.02 -2.22
CA MET A 10 1.64 8.64 -2.99
C MET A 10 2.15 9.49 -4.15
N ALA A 11 3.22 10.26 -3.93
CA ALA A 11 3.83 11.08 -4.97
C ALA A 11 4.38 10.20 -6.10
N ALA A 12 5.12 9.15 -5.76
CA ALA A 12 5.64 8.19 -6.74
C ALA A 12 4.53 7.46 -7.51
N LEU A 13 3.45 7.07 -6.82
CA LEU A 13 2.27 6.46 -7.45
C LEU A 13 1.65 7.40 -8.50
N ARG A 14 1.42 8.66 -8.13
CA ARG A 14 0.82 9.67 -9.03
C ARG A 14 1.72 9.98 -10.21
N GLU A 15 3.02 10.06 -10.00
CA GLU A 15 4.01 10.23 -11.06
C GLU A 15 3.97 9.05 -12.04
N ALA A 16 4.06 7.82 -11.53
CA ALA A 16 3.98 6.61 -12.36
C ALA A 16 2.67 6.55 -13.15
N LYS A 17 1.55 6.89 -12.52
CA LYS A 17 0.23 6.97 -13.18
C LYS A 17 0.20 8.05 -14.26
N SER A 18 0.83 9.21 -14.04
CA SER A 18 0.94 10.27 -15.05
C SER A 18 1.75 9.86 -16.28
N LEU A 19 2.68 8.90 -16.11
CA LEU A 19 3.46 8.29 -17.18
C LEU A 19 2.73 7.12 -17.87
N GLY A 20 1.48 6.83 -17.48
CA GLY A 20 0.67 5.76 -18.05
C GLY A 20 1.00 4.36 -17.52
N ALA A 21 1.72 4.25 -16.41
CA ALA A 21 1.98 2.96 -15.78
C ALA A 21 0.72 2.39 -15.13
N HIS A 22 0.58 1.06 -15.21
CA HIS A 22 -0.44 0.34 -14.47
C HIS A 22 0.00 0.17 -13.01
N ILE A 23 -0.86 0.56 -12.07
CA ILE A 23 -0.53 0.62 -10.64
C ILE A 23 -1.17 -0.55 -9.88
N LEU A 24 -0.31 -1.44 -9.39
CA LEU A 24 -0.65 -2.46 -8.40
C LEU A 24 -0.11 -2.04 -7.04
N SER A 25 -0.97 -1.98 -6.02
CA SER A 25 -0.57 -1.64 -4.66
C SER A 25 -0.81 -2.76 -3.66
N ILE A 26 0.19 -3.02 -2.80
CA ILE A 26 0.07 -3.90 -1.65
C ILE A 26 -0.11 -3.04 -0.39
N VAL A 27 -1.27 -3.11 0.26
CA VAL A 27 -1.62 -2.28 1.43
C VAL A 27 -2.33 -3.06 2.53
N ASN A 28 -2.25 -2.60 3.78
CA ASN A 28 -2.97 -3.25 4.90
C ASN A 28 -4.30 -2.56 5.25
N VAL A 29 -4.43 -1.26 4.96
CA VAL A 29 -5.62 -0.45 5.30
C VAL A 29 -6.57 -0.38 4.11
N VAL A 30 -7.79 -0.87 4.30
CA VAL A 30 -8.87 -0.80 3.30
C VAL A 30 -9.31 0.63 3.10
N GLY A 31 -9.41 1.07 1.85
CA GLY A 31 -9.89 2.42 1.49
C GLY A 31 -8.88 3.54 1.69
N SER A 32 -7.61 3.24 1.97
CA SER A 32 -6.55 4.24 2.06
C SER A 32 -6.39 5.03 0.76
N SER A 33 -5.69 6.16 0.80
CA SER A 33 -5.42 6.99 -0.39
C SER A 33 -4.66 6.21 -1.46
N ILE A 34 -3.62 5.45 -1.09
CA ILE A 34 -2.91 4.55 -2.03
C ILE A 34 -3.89 3.54 -2.65
N ALA A 35 -4.76 2.91 -1.86
CA ALA A 35 -5.71 1.92 -2.35
C ALA A 35 -6.70 2.51 -3.36
N ARG A 36 -7.20 3.73 -3.10
CA ARG A 36 -8.18 4.41 -3.98
C ARG A 36 -7.60 4.90 -5.29
N GLU A 37 -6.31 5.25 -5.32
CA GLU A 37 -5.64 5.78 -6.51
C GLU A 37 -4.98 4.69 -7.38
N SER A 38 -4.89 3.46 -6.88
CA SER A 38 -4.33 2.31 -7.62
C SER A 38 -5.36 1.69 -8.57
N ASP A 39 -4.87 0.98 -9.59
CA ASP A 39 -5.73 0.26 -10.54
C ASP A 39 -6.12 -1.11 -9.96
N ASP A 40 -5.14 -1.80 -9.35
CA ASP A 40 -5.35 -3.02 -8.58
C ASP A 40 -4.79 -2.90 -7.16
N VAL A 41 -5.42 -3.61 -6.22
CA VAL A 41 -5.04 -3.59 -4.80
C VAL A 41 -5.01 -4.99 -4.21
N LEU A 42 -3.88 -5.34 -3.60
CA LEU A 42 -3.74 -6.53 -2.76
C LEU A 42 -3.72 -6.11 -1.30
N TYR A 43 -4.71 -6.57 -0.55
CA TYR A 43 -4.77 -6.34 0.88
C TYR A 43 -3.96 -7.40 1.63
N THR A 44 -3.09 -6.97 2.54
CA THR A 44 -2.23 -7.88 3.30
C THR A 44 -2.96 -8.61 4.42
N TRP A 45 -4.14 -8.13 4.82
CA TRP A 45 -4.98 -8.71 5.86
C TRP A 45 -4.25 -8.98 7.20
N ALA A 46 -3.20 -8.21 7.52
CA ALA A 46 -2.50 -8.34 8.79
C ALA A 46 -3.33 -7.80 9.99
N GLY A 47 -4.43 -7.10 9.72
CA GLY A 47 -5.25 -6.41 10.72
C GLY A 47 -4.56 -5.15 11.29
N PRO A 48 -5.19 -4.43 12.23
CA PRO A 48 -4.69 -3.16 12.74
C PRO A 48 -3.32 -3.29 13.42
N GLU A 49 -2.34 -2.48 13.03
CA GLU A 49 -1.00 -2.44 13.64
C GLU A 49 -0.85 -1.11 14.37
N ILE A 50 -0.80 -1.17 15.71
CA ILE A 50 -0.73 0.01 16.59
C ILE A 50 0.73 0.40 16.90
N ALA A 51 1.63 -0.58 16.87
CA ALA A 51 3.05 -0.36 17.08
C ALA A 51 3.63 0.51 15.95
N VAL A 52 4.54 1.42 16.30
CA VAL A 52 5.26 2.25 15.33
C VAL A 52 6.19 1.40 14.47
N ALA A 53 6.84 0.40 15.08
CA ALA A 53 7.64 -0.57 14.34
C ALA A 53 6.73 -1.63 13.70
N THR A 54 6.88 -1.83 12.39
CA THR A 54 6.10 -2.83 11.67
C THR A 54 6.63 -4.24 11.91
N THR A 55 5.73 -5.21 12.06
CA THR A 55 6.08 -6.60 12.36
C THR A 55 5.25 -7.57 11.51
N LYS A 56 3.95 -7.61 11.76
CA LYS A 56 3.02 -8.51 11.07
C LYS A 56 2.76 -8.08 9.63
N ALA A 57 2.64 -6.77 9.38
CA ALA A 57 2.38 -6.26 8.04
C ALA A 57 3.57 -6.52 7.10
N TYR A 58 4.80 -6.49 7.62
CA TYR A 58 5.98 -6.88 6.85
C TYR A 58 5.94 -8.36 6.43
N SER A 59 5.62 -9.25 7.36
CA SER A 59 5.56 -10.69 7.08
C SER A 59 4.48 -11.03 6.04
N THR A 60 3.30 -10.42 6.14
CA THR A 60 2.23 -10.64 5.17
C THR A 60 2.50 -9.99 3.81
N GLN A 61 3.25 -8.88 3.77
CA GLN A 61 3.73 -8.31 2.50
C GLN A 61 4.69 -9.26 1.79
N LEU A 62 5.61 -9.90 2.51
CA LEU A 62 6.52 -10.89 1.92
C LEU A 62 5.80 -12.11 1.36
N VAL A 63 4.69 -12.53 1.96
CA VAL A 63 3.88 -13.67 1.47
C VAL A 63 3.11 -13.33 0.19
N LEU A 64 2.80 -12.04 -0.02
CA LEU A 64 2.04 -11.58 -1.18
C LEU A 64 2.89 -11.22 -2.41
N LEU A 65 4.19 -11.02 -2.22
CA LEU A 65 5.16 -10.76 -3.29
C LEU A 65 5.59 -12.06 -3.98
#